data_AF-A0A956IYG4-F1
#
_entry.id   AF-A0A956IYG4-F1
#
_cell.length_a   1.000
_cell.length_b   1.000
_cell.length_c   1.000
_cell.angle_alpha   90.00
_cell.angle_beta   90.00
_cell.angle_gamma   90.00
#
_symmetry.space_group_name_H-M   'P 1'
#
loop_
_entity.id
_entity.type
_entity.pdbx_description
1 polymer ?
#
loop_
_entity_poly.entity_id
_entity_poly.type
_entity_poly.pdbx_seq_one_letter_code
_entity_poly.pdbx_strand_id
1 'polypeptide(L)'
;MPYRPPSIIQHLSALQAEHGWLRDADLRALGERIGVPLHRIEGVASFYPHFRRTPPAARSVGVCRDLSCAMAGGAGCLAAIRAIAAEHEAASGERVEIEEVSCLGRCDRAPAALVDHHLPVAGADGVRAALAGDHHMPAPKDRFYRLDPYAGGGPRYAALRKIVAGGAAAADALLADLKAAGLRGMGGAGFPTATKWGFVRGAGPEGGGEKYVICNADESEPGTFKDREILAGLPHLVWEGVMIAAAVVGAQRGIVYIRHEYEPERAALEAERAAASAAIAELGLDLELEVFVSPGGYIMGEETALLEALEDRRGEPRNKPPFPGIEGLFGKPTV
;
A
#
# COMPACT_ATOMS: atom_id res chain seq x y z
N MET A 1 -27.01 4.99 0.72
CA MET A 1 -25.60 4.74 0.35
C MET A 1 -25.11 3.57 1.20
N PRO A 2 -24.30 2.65 0.66
CA PRO A 2 -23.61 1.66 1.49
C PRO A 2 -22.80 2.38 2.57
N TYR A 3 -22.80 1.84 3.78
CA TYR A 3 -22.07 2.38 4.93
C TYR A 3 -20.58 2.43 4.59
N ARG A 4 -20.03 3.64 4.42
CA ARG A 4 -18.59 3.88 4.38
C ARG A 4 -18.19 4.23 5.82
N PRO A 5 -17.16 3.59 6.39
CA PRO A 5 -16.67 3.97 7.70
C PRO A 5 -16.24 5.45 7.65
N PRO A 6 -16.19 6.13 8.80
CA PRO A 6 -15.95 7.56 8.87
C PRO A 6 -14.52 7.98 8.50
N SER A 7 -13.72 7.09 7.92
CA SER A 7 -12.35 7.32 7.45
C SER A 7 -11.42 7.80 8.57
N ILE A 8 -11.46 7.12 9.73
CA ILE A 8 -10.62 7.46 10.89
C ILE A 8 -9.15 7.52 10.50
N ILE A 9 -8.60 6.47 9.88
CA ILE A 9 -7.18 6.42 9.52
C ILE A 9 -6.80 7.56 8.57
N GLN A 10 -7.61 7.82 7.54
CA GLN A 10 -7.36 8.91 6.59
C GLN A 10 -7.41 10.28 7.28
N HIS A 11 -8.35 10.50 8.20
CA HIS A 11 -8.43 11.73 8.98
C HIS A 11 -7.26 11.89 9.95
N LEU A 12 -6.81 10.82 10.59
CA LEU A 12 -5.61 10.83 11.43
C LEU A 12 -4.36 11.15 10.60
N SER A 13 -4.21 10.54 9.43
CA SER A 13 -3.09 10.85 8.53
C SER A 13 -3.10 12.31 8.08
N ALA A 14 -4.28 12.88 7.78
CA ALA A 14 -4.39 14.30 7.44
C ALA A 14 -4.01 15.22 8.62
N LEU A 15 -4.50 14.93 9.83
CA LEU A 15 -4.14 15.70 11.03
C LEU A 15 -2.65 15.63 11.35
N GLN A 16 -2.05 14.45 11.19
CA GLN A 16 -0.61 14.28 11.38
C GLN A 16 0.20 14.99 10.29
N ALA A 17 -0.26 15.00 9.04
CA ALA A 17 0.40 15.76 7.98
C ALA A 17 0.35 17.27 8.25
N GLU A 18 -0.74 17.76 8.83
CA GLU A 18 -0.92 19.19 9.17
C GLU A 18 -0.10 19.62 10.40
N HIS A 19 -0.12 18.82 11.47
CA HIS A 19 0.47 19.21 12.76
C HIS A 19 1.80 18.51 13.10
N GLY A 20 2.22 17.53 12.30
CA GLY A 20 3.37 16.65 12.56
C GLY A 20 3.12 15.53 13.58
N TRP A 21 2.03 15.60 14.36
CA TRP A 21 1.60 14.59 15.33
C TRP A 21 0.13 14.77 15.70
N LEU A 22 -0.46 13.77 16.34
CA LEU A 22 -1.85 13.77 16.77
C LEU A 22 -1.99 14.34 18.18
N ARG A 23 -2.62 15.51 18.32
CA ARG A 23 -2.90 16.15 19.62
C ARG A 23 -4.21 15.65 20.20
N ASP A 24 -4.34 15.63 21.53
CA ASP A 24 -5.58 15.25 22.21
C ASP A 24 -6.78 16.12 21.81
N ALA A 25 -6.54 17.42 21.61
CA ALA A 25 -7.58 18.35 21.17
C ALA A 25 -8.08 17.99 19.76
N ASP A 26 -7.17 17.60 18.85
CA ASP A 26 -7.54 17.20 17.48
C ASP A 26 -8.36 15.93 17.47
N LEU A 27 -8.00 14.93 18.28
CA LEU A 27 -8.74 13.66 18.34
C LEU A 27 -10.15 13.84 18.92
N ARG A 28 -10.31 14.71 19.93
CA ARG A 28 -11.63 15.07 20.48
C ARG A 28 -12.49 15.76 19.43
N ALA A 29 -11.94 16.79 18.79
CA ALA A 29 -12.63 17.54 17.73
C ALA A 29 -12.98 16.63 16.55
N LEU A 30 -12.09 15.70 16.19
CA LEU A 30 -12.35 14.70 15.17
C LEU A 30 -13.54 13.81 15.55
N GLY A 31 -13.56 13.28 16.78
CA GLY A 31 -14.64 12.44 17.28
C GLY A 31 -16.01 13.11 17.25
N GLU A 32 -16.08 14.38 17.64
CA GLU A 32 -17.29 15.19 17.53
C GLU A 32 -17.70 15.40 16.07
N ARG A 33 -16.74 15.72 15.19
CA ARG A 33 -16.99 16.01 13.76
C ARG A 33 -17.52 14.82 12.98
N ILE A 34 -16.97 13.62 13.20
CA ILE A 34 -17.33 12.41 12.44
C ILE A 34 -18.31 11.49 13.20
N GLY A 35 -18.77 11.91 14.39
CA GLY A 35 -19.72 11.14 15.20
C GLY A 35 -19.15 9.82 15.74
N VAL A 36 -17.85 9.77 16.03
CA VAL A 36 -17.16 8.58 16.52
C VAL A 36 -16.68 8.80 17.97
N PRO A 37 -16.95 7.86 18.90
CA PRO A 37 -16.43 7.96 20.26
C PRO A 37 -14.90 8.06 20.30
N LEU A 38 -14.37 8.97 21.14
CA LEU A 38 -12.93 9.21 21.27
C LEU A 38 -12.12 7.93 21.51
N HIS A 39 -12.60 7.00 22.34
CA HIS A 39 -11.90 5.75 22.62
C HIS A 39 -11.63 4.89 21.37
N ARG A 40 -12.50 4.98 20.35
CA ARG A 40 -12.31 4.26 19.09
C ARG A 40 -11.21 4.90 18.25
N ILE A 41 -11.16 6.24 18.21
CA ILE A 41 -10.10 7.00 17.56
C ILE A 41 -8.76 6.73 18.25
N GLU A 42 -8.72 6.79 19.59
CA GLU A 42 -7.54 6.48 20.39
C GLU A 42 -7.10 5.02 20.19
N GLY A 43 -8.03 4.08 20.09
CA GLY A 43 -7.73 2.67 19.83
C GLY A 43 -7.02 2.43 18.48
N VAL A 44 -7.37 3.21 17.46
CA VAL A 44 -6.70 3.20 16.15
C VAL A 44 -5.35 3.92 16.24
N ALA A 45 -5.34 5.15 16.77
CA ALA A 45 -4.15 6.00 16.86
C ALA A 45 -3.02 5.39 17.70
N SER A 46 -3.36 4.63 18.74
CA SER A 46 -2.37 3.97 19.61
C SER A 46 -1.87 2.62 19.09
N PHE A 47 -2.59 1.99 18.16
CA PHE A 47 -2.22 0.68 17.63
C PHE A 47 -1.19 0.75 16.52
N TYR A 48 -1.32 1.74 15.64
CA TYR A 48 -0.49 1.84 14.45
C TYR A 48 0.79 2.65 14.69
N PRO A 49 1.98 2.13 14.32
CA PRO A 49 3.25 2.80 14.54
C PRO A 49 3.40 4.09 13.72
N HIS A 50 2.64 4.22 12.63
CA HIS A 50 2.61 5.43 11.81
C HIS A 50 2.08 6.65 12.58
N PHE A 51 1.19 6.46 13.55
CA PHE A 51 0.54 7.56 14.26
C PHE A 51 1.31 7.98 15.51
N ARG A 52 1.72 9.25 15.55
CA ARG A 52 2.50 9.83 16.65
C ARG A 52 1.60 10.57 17.62
N ARG A 53 1.78 10.33 18.91
CA ARG A 53 1.09 11.02 20.02
C ARG A 53 1.99 12.01 20.76
N THR A 54 3.22 12.19 20.30
CA THR A 54 4.20 13.13 20.85
C THR A 54 4.79 14.02 19.75
N PRO A 55 5.18 15.28 20.05
CA PRO A 55 5.79 16.16 19.07
C PRO A 55 7.05 15.54 18.44
N PRO A 56 7.18 15.54 17.10
CA PRO A 56 8.37 15.02 16.44
C PRO A 56 9.55 16.00 16.56
N ALA A 57 10.75 15.51 16.27
CA ALA A 57 11.89 16.38 15.94
C ALA A 57 11.67 17.09 14.60
N ALA A 58 12.51 18.08 14.28
CA ALA A 58 12.38 18.83 13.02
C ALA A 58 12.66 17.95 11.80
N ARG A 59 13.55 16.96 11.95
CA ARG A 59 13.88 15.95 10.94
C ARG A 59 13.78 14.56 11.58
N SER A 60 13.43 13.54 10.79
CA SER A 60 13.47 12.13 11.25
C SER A 60 14.26 11.25 10.29
N VAL A 61 14.96 10.26 10.84
CA VAL A 61 15.72 9.26 10.07
C VAL A 61 15.43 7.86 10.61
N GLY A 62 14.68 7.08 9.84
CA GLY A 62 14.49 5.66 10.08
C GLY A 62 15.61 4.84 9.43
N VAL A 63 16.42 4.13 10.21
CA VAL A 63 17.53 3.30 9.74
C VAL A 63 17.14 1.83 9.78
N CYS A 64 17.16 1.16 8.62
CA CYS A 64 16.81 -0.25 8.53
C CYS A 64 17.85 -1.11 9.25
N ARG A 65 17.39 -1.92 10.21
CA ARG A 65 18.25 -2.83 10.99
C ARG A 65 18.19 -4.30 10.57
N ASP A 66 17.31 -4.63 9.62
CA ASP A 66 17.08 -6.02 9.20
C ASP A 66 18.26 -6.62 8.44
N LEU A 67 18.24 -7.95 8.31
CA LEU A 67 19.37 -8.81 7.93
C LEU A 67 20.20 -8.26 6.76
N SER A 68 19.58 -7.91 5.63
CA SER A 68 20.30 -7.41 4.45
C SER A 68 21.06 -6.11 4.74
N CYS A 69 20.48 -5.19 5.53
CA CYS A 69 21.14 -3.95 5.92
C CYS A 69 22.22 -4.20 6.97
N ALA A 70 21.97 -5.09 7.94
CA ALA A 70 22.97 -5.50 8.92
C ALA A 70 24.22 -6.10 8.22
N MET A 71 24.02 -7.01 7.26
CA MET A 71 25.08 -7.63 6.47
C MET A 71 25.82 -6.62 5.57
N ALA A 72 25.14 -5.59 5.08
CA ALA A 72 25.74 -4.52 4.29
C ALA A 72 26.48 -3.45 5.13
N GLY A 73 26.74 -3.72 6.41
CA GLY A 73 27.44 -2.79 7.31
C GLY A 73 26.53 -1.80 8.05
N GLY A 74 25.27 -2.18 8.28
CA GLY A 74 24.25 -1.34 8.91
C GLY A 74 24.66 -0.73 10.25
N ALA A 75 25.41 -1.46 11.09
CA ALA A 75 25.89 -0.92 12.37
C ALA A 75 26.86 0.27 12.20
N GLY A 76 27.78 0.17 11.23
CA GLY A 76 28.68 1.27 10.89
C GLY A 76 27.93 2.44 10.26
N CYS A 77 26.95 2.14 9.40
CA CYS A 77 26.08 3.14 8.80
C CYS A 77 25.29 3.92 9.87
N LEU A 78 24.68 3.24 10.84
CA LEU A 78 23.94 3.86 11.95
C LEU A 78 24.85 4.78 12.79
N ALA A 79 26.07 4.34 13.09
CA ALA A 79 27.05 5.17 13.80
C ALA A 79 27.39 6.45 13.01
N ALA A 80 27.61 6.33 11.70
CA ALA A 80 27.86 7.48 10.83
C ALA A 80 26.64 8.42 10.73
N ILE A 81 25.43 7.87 10.64
CA ILE A 81 24.17 8.65 10.62
C ILE A 81 24.00 9.44 11.92
N ARG A 82 24.32 8.85 13.08
CA ARG A 82 24.31 9.57 14.38
C ARG A 82 25.28 10.74 14.41
N ALA A 83 26.48 10.58 13.84
CA ALA A 83 27.45 11.67 13.71
C ALA A 83 26.94 12.78 12.76
N ILE A 84 26.40 12.40 11.60
CA ILE A 84 25.80 13.34 10.63
C ILE A 84 24.64 14.13 11.25
N ALA A 85 23.77 13.46 12.00
CA ALA A 85 22.68 14.11 12.69
C ALA A 85 23.20 15.15 13.70
N ALA A 86 24.20 14.79 14.53
CA ALA A 86 24.80 15.73 15.47
C ALA A 86 25.46 16.94 14.76
N GLU A 87 26.12 16.72 13.62
CA GLU A 87 26.66 17.80 12.77
C GLU A 87 25.55 18.71 12.23
N HIS A 88 24.44 18.14 11.75
CA HIS A 88 23.27 18.90 11.27
C HIS A 88 22.66 19.72 12.40
N GLU A 89 22.39 19.10 13.55
CA GLU A 89 21.84 19.78 14.73
C GLU A 89 22.72 20.96 15.18
N ALA A 90 24.04 20.78 15.18
CA ALA A 90 24.99 21.83 15.54
C ALA A 90 25.02 22.99 14.52
N ALA A 91 24.80 22.69 13.23
CA ALA A 91 24.86 23.68 12.15
C ALA A 91 23.53 24.43 11.94
N SER A 92 22.39 23.74 12.02
CA SER A 92 21.06 24.29 11.71
C SER A 92 20.24 24.63 12.97
N GLY A 93 20.55 24.02 14.11
CA GLY A 93 19.71 24.05 15.32
C GLY A 93 18.47 23.15 15.24
N GLU A 94 18.28 22.44 14.12
CA GLU A 94 17.14 21.53 13.92
C GLU A 94 17.45 20.16 14.50
N ARG A 95 16.69 19.73 15.51
CA ARG A 95 16.81 18.37 16.04
C ARG A 95 16.49 17.31 14.99
N VAL A 96 17.28 16.24 15.00
CA VAL A 96 17.13 15.07 14.16
C VAL A 96 16.84 13.86 15.05
N GLU A 97 15.66 13.27 14.91
CA GLU A 97 15.33 12.01 15.57
C GLU A 97 15.84 10.83 14.71
N ILE A 98 16.52 9.88 15.34
CA ILE A 98 16.98 8.66 14.68
C ILE A 98 16.27 7.46 15.32
N GLU A 99 15.62 6.66 14.49
CA GLU A 99 14.93 5.44 14.89
C GLU A 99 15.49 4.25 14.11
N GLU A 100 15.68 3.12 14.78
CA GLU A 100 15.96 1.86 14.09
C GLU A 100 14.64 1.18 13.73
N VAL A 101 14.44 0.92 12.44
CA VAL A 101 13.17 0.41 11.89
C VAL A 101 13.35 -0.95 11.22
N SER A 102 12.25 -1.67 11.04
CA SER A 102 12.21 -2.91 10.26
C SER A 102 12.45 -2.65 8.76
N CYS A 103 12.50 -3.72 7.96
CA CYS A 103 12.80 -3.68 6.53
C CYS A 103 11.97 -2.64 5.78
N LEU A 104 12.66 -1.67 5.16
CA LEU A 104 12.08 -0.62 4.32
C LEU A 104 11.74 -1.09 2.88
N GLY A 105 11.91 -2.38 2.56
CA GLY A 105 11.76 -2.90 1.19
C GLY A 105 12.83 -2.35 0.23
N ARG A 106 14.00 -1.98 0.74
CA ARG A 106 15.12 -1.36 -0.01
C ARG A 106 16.40 -2.18 0.05
N CYS A 107 16.27 -3.50 0.13
CA CYS A 107 17.42 -4.40 0.31
C CYS A 107 18.41 -4.40 -0.86
N ASP A 108 17.98 -4.05 -2.06
CA ASP A 108 18.83 -3.80 -3.24
C ASP A 108 19.72 -2.55 -3.11
N ARG A 109 19.47 -1.71 -2.09
CA ARG A 109 20.21 -0.47 -1.80
C ARG A 109 20.69 -0.41 -0.35
N ALA A 110 20.87 -1.58 0.27
CA ALA A 110 21.35 -1.68 1.64
C ALA A 110 22.75 -1.06 1.82
N PRO A 111 23.04 -0.39 2.95
CA PRO A 111 22.13 -0.08 4.05
C PRO A 111 21.09 0.98 3.68
N ALA A 112 19.82 0.70 3.97
CA ALA A 112 18.72 1.59 3.63
C ALA A 112 18.30 2.47 4.82
N ALA A 113 17.92 3.71 4.52
CA ALA A 113 17.28 4.61 5.48
C ALA A 113 16.12 5.37 4.83
N LEU A 114 15.26 5.95 5.66
CA LEU A 114 14.11 6.74 5.27
C LEU A 114 14.16 8.07 6.02
N VAL A 115 14.26 9.18 5.30
CA VAL A 115 14.28 10.54 5.86
C VAL A 115 12.87 11.11 5.82
N ASP A 116 12.44 11.73 6.92
CA ASP A 116 11.12 12.34 7.11
C ASP A 116 9.95 11.42 6.77
N HIS A 117 10.11 10.12 7.00
CA HIS A 117 9.11 9.05 6.74
C HIS A 117 8.75 8.81 5.28
N HIS A 118 9.33 9.52 4.31
CA HIS A 118 8.89 9.43 2.91
C HIS A 118 10.03 9.43 1.89
N LEU A 119 11.22 9.89 2.25
CA LEU A 119 12.36 10.01 1.34
C LEU A 119 13.33 8.84 1.51
N PRO A 120 13.31 7.82 0.64
CA PRO A 120 14.21 6.69 0.75
C PRO A 120 15.63 7.08 0.30
N VAL A 121 16.63 6.73 1.12
CA VAL A 121 18.05 6.98 0.86
C VAL A 121 18.89 5.74 1.11
N ALA A 122 20.09 5.71 0.53
CA ALA A 122 21.05 4.63 0.70
C ALA A 122 22.30 5.14 1.43
N GLY A 123 22.68 4.46 2.50
CA GLY A 123 23.86 4.76 3.29
C GLY A 123 23.82 6.10 4.03
N ALA A 124 24.91 6.37 4.75
CA ALA A 124 25.08 7.60 5.52
C ALA A 124 25.18 8.84 4.63
N ASP A 125 25.86 8.74 3.48
CA ASP A 125 25.99 9.85 2.53
C ASP A 125 24.63 10.28 1.94
N GLY A 126 23.74 9.30 1.68
CA GLY A 126 22.37 9.59 1.26
C GLY A 126 21.58 10.37 2.32
N VAL A 127 21.73 10.00 3.60
CA VAL A 127 21.13 10.75 4.72
C VAL A 127 21.69 12.16 4.80
N ARG A 128 23.02 12.32 4.68
CA ARG A 128 23.66 13.65 4.69
C ARG A 128 23.09 14.56 3.61
N ALA A 129 23.01 14.06 2.37
CA ALA A 129 22.43 14.82 1.26
C ALA A 129 20.95 15.16 1.50
N ALA A 130 20.17 14.24 2.04
CA ALA A 130 18.76 14.49 2.35
C ALA A 130 18.54 15.49 3.49
N LEU A 131 19.38 15.49 4.53
CA LEU A 131 19.31 16.49 5.60
C LEU A 131 19.73 17.88 5.10
N ALA A 132 20.64 17.95 4.14
CA ALA A 132 21.02 19.21 3.48
C ALA A 132 19.97 19.76 2.49
N GLY A 133 18.93 18.98 2.17
CA GLY A 133 17.93 19.33 1.16
C GLY A 133 18.36 19.07 -0.29
N ASP A 134 19.49 18.40 -0.50
CA ASP A 134 20.06 18.12 -1.83
C ASP A 134 19.53 16.81 -2.45
N HIS A 135 18.75 16.02 -1.70
CA HIS A 135 18.21 14.75 -2.16
C HIS A 135 16.75 14.90 -2.60
N HIS A 136 16.48 14.50 -3.84
CA HIS A 136 15.12 14.52 -4.41
C HIS A 136 14.54 13.11 -4.45
N MET A 137 13.21 13.02 -4.56
CA MET A 137 12.54 11.75 -4.75
C MET A 137 13.13 11.03 -5.96
N PRO A 138 13.46 9.73 -5.84
CA PRO A 138 14.05 8.99 -6.95
C PRO A 138 13.08 8.97 -8.13
N ALA A 139 13.54 9.40 -9.30
CA ALA A 139 12.76 9.30 -10.52
C ALA A 139 12.43 7.81 -10.82
N PRO A 140 11.27 7.54 -11.44
CA PRO A 140 10.97 6.22 -11.97
C PRO A 140 12.10 5.75 -12.89
N LYS A 141 12.57 4.51 -12.71
CA LYS A 141 13.60 3.94 -13.57
C LYS A 141 12.95 3.49 -14.87
N ASP A 142 13.40 4.03 -16.01
CA ASP A 142 13.05 3.47 -17.32
C ASP A 142 13.78 2.13 -17.49
N ARG A 143 13.04 1.05 -17.29
CA ARG A 143 13.56 -0.32 -17.34
C ARG A 143 12.66 -1.17 -18.22
N PHE A 144 13.27 -1.94 -19.10
CA PHE A 144 12.53 -2.95 -19.86
C PHE A 144 12.14 -4.12 -18.95
N TYR A 145 10.85 -4.40 -18.87
CA TYR A 145 10.32 -5.57 -18.19
C TYR A 145 9.76 -6.54 -19.22
N ARG A 146 10.30 -7.76 -19.28
CA ARG A 146 9.81 -8.80 -20.20
C ARG A 146 8.33 -9.13 -19.98
N LEU A 147 7.83 -8.93 -18.76
CA LEU A 147 6.44 -9.18 -18.41
C LEU A 147 5.49 -8.08 -18.90
N ASP A 148 6.00 -6.93 -19.39
CA ASP A 148 5.15 -5.85 -19.90
C ASP A 148 4.73 -6.12 -21.36
N PRO A 149 3.46 -6.48 -21.61
CA PRO A 149 2.98 -6.74 -22.97
C PRO A 149 2.90 -5.46 -23.81
N TYR A 150 3.03 -4.28 -23.21
CA TYR A 150 2.92 -2.98 -23.89
C TYR A 150 4.25 -2.34 -24.23
N ALA A 151 5.38 -2.96 -23.86
CA ALA A 151 6.72 -2.43 -24.11
C ALA A 151 7.02 -2.15 -25.60
N GLY A 152 6.26 -2.74 -26.53
CA GLY A 152 6.33 -2.48 -27.96
C GLY A 152 5.50 -1.28 -28.47
N GLY A 153 4.91 -0.47 -27.58
CA GLY A 153 4.10 0.71 -27.95
C GLY A 153 2.63 0.42 -28.25
N GLY A 154 2.11 -0.73 -27.78
CA GLY A 154 0.68 -1.05 -27.88
C GLY A 154 -0.19 -0.20 -26.93
N PRO A 155 -1.49 -0.06 -27.21
CA PRO A 155 -2.38 0.68 -26.32
C PRO A 155 -2.49 -0.04 -24.97
N ARG A 156 -2.17 0.66 -23.87
CA ARG A 156 -2.36 0.15 -22.51
C ARG A 156 -3.81 -0.26 -22.26
N TYR A 157 -4.03 -1.19 -21.33
CA TYR A 157 -5.34 -1.71 -20.94
C TYR A 157 -6.05 -2.56 -22.01
N ALA A 158 -5.32 -3.08 -23.01
CA ALA A 158 -5.92 -3.88 -24.08
C ALA A 158 -6.49 -5.21 -23.58
N ALA A 159 -5.87 -5.82 -22.55
CA ALA A 159 -6.40 -7.06 -21.97
C ALA A 159 -7.71 -6.79 -21.24
N LEU A 160 -7.80 -5.69 -20.49
CA LEU A 160 -9.07 -5.24 -19.89
C LEU A 160 -10.15 -5.05 -20.95
N ARG A 161 -9.88 -4.30 -22.03
CA ARG A 161 -10.87 -4.08 -23.10
C ARG A 161 -11.40 -5.39 -23.69
N LYS A 162 -10.51 -6.38 -23.90
CA LYS A 162 -10.89 -7.72 -24.39
C LYS A 162 -11.82 -8.46 -23.43
N ILE A 163 -11.53 -8.41 -22.13
CA ILE A 163 -12.35 -9.06 -21.10
C ILE A 163 -13.74 -8.40 -21.04
N VAL A 164 -13.80 -7.08 -21.02
CA VAL A 164 -15.07 -6.35 -20.96
C VAL A 164 -15.92 -6.59 -22.23
N ALA A 165 -15.32 -6.50 -23.41
CA ALA A 165 -16.02 -6.72 -24.68
C ALA A 165 -16.60 -8.15 -24.82
N GLY A 166 -15.91 -9.15 -24.27
CA GLY A 166 -16.37 -10.54 -24.31
C GLY A 166 -17.30 -10.95 -23.17
N GLY A 167 -17.54 -10.07 -22.19
CA GLY A 167 -18.45 -10.28 -21.08
C GLY A 167 -18.21 -11.57 -20.30
N ALA A 168 -19.30 -12.24 -19.88
CA ALA A 168 -19.23 -13.45 -19.07
C ALA A 168 -18.42 -14.59 -19.72
N ALA A 169 -18.52 -14.76 -21.04
CA ALA A 169 -17.79 -15.80 -21.76
C ALA A 169 -16.27 -15.57 -21.72
N ALA A 170 -15.81 -14.32 -21.85
CA ALA A 170 -14.40 -13.99 -21.71
C ALA A 170 -13.90 -14.15 -20.27
N ALA A 171 -14.74 -13.82 -19.27
CA ALA A 171 -14.41 -14.06 -17.87
C ALA A 171 -14.27 -15.56 -17.54
N ASP A 172 -15.15 -16.41 -18.08
CA ASP A 172 -15.07 -17.87 -17.93
C ASP A 172 -13.81 -18.43 -18.60
N ALA A 173 -13.52 -17.98 -19.82
CA ALA A 173 -12.30 -18.35 -20.54
C ALA A 173 -11.04 -17.93 -19.77
N LEU A 174 -11.01 -16.71 -19.23
CA LEU A 174 -9.88 -16.24 -18.42
C LEU A 174 -9.70 -17.08 -17.14
N LEU A 175 -10.78 -17.43 -16.42
CA LEU A 175 -10.67 -18.31 -15.25
C LEU A 175 -10.13 -19.70 -15.62
N ALA A 176 -10.54 -20.24 -16.77
CA ALA A 176 -10.01 -21.50 -17.29
C ALA A 176 -8.52 -21.37 -17.65
N ASP A 177 -8.12 -20.30 -18.32
CA ASP A 177 -6.72 -20.00 -18.69
C ASP A 177 -5.84 -19.85 -17.44
N LEU A 178 -6.29 -19.08 -16.44
CA LEU A 178 -5.57 -18.91 -15.16
C LEU A 178 -5.41 -20.24 -14.41
N LYS A 179 -6.43 -21.12 -14.47
CA LYS A 179 -6.39 -22.46 -13.89
C LYS A 179 -5.42 -23.36 -14.64
N ALA A 180 -5.45 -23.33 -15.98
CA ALA A 180 -4.55 -24.12 -16.83
C ALA A 180 -3.10 -23.67 -16.69
N ALA A 181 -2.85 -22.36 -16.55
CA ALA A 181 -1.55 -21.80 -16.25
C ALA A 181 -1.04 -22.13 -14.84
N GLY A 182 -1.91 -22.64 -13.96
CA GLY A 182 -1.57 -22.96 -12.59
C GLY A 182 -1.17 -21.73 -11.78
N LEU A 183 -1.76 -20.55 -12.06
CA LEU A 183 -1.43 -19.33 -11.33
C LEU A 183 -1.82 -19.46 -9.84
N ARG A 184 -0.87 -19.16 -8.96
CA ARG A 184 -1.02 -19.19 -7.50
C ARG A 184 -0.71 -17.81 -6.93
N GLY A 185 -1.28 -17.50 -5.77
CA GLY A 185 -1.00 -16.26 -5.05
C GLY A 185 0.50 -16.11 -4.74
N MET A 186 1.08 -15.00 -5.21
CA MET A 186 2.52 -14.71 -5.09
C MET A 186 2.90 -13.98 -3.79
N GLY A 187 1.97 -13.88 -2.83
CA GLY A 187 2.20 -13.33 -1.49
C GLY A 187 2.70 -14.36 -0.46
N GLY A 188 3.07 -15.56 -0.88
CA GLY A 188 3.62 -16.63 -0.02
C GLY A 188 2.67 -17.79 0.28
N ALA A 189 1.37 -17.52 0.52
CA ALA A 189 0.39 -18.57 0.83
C ALA A 189 0.09 -19.53 -0.34
N GLY A 190 0.33 -19.09 -1.59
CA GLY A 190 0.24 -19.96 -2.76
C GLY A 190 -1.15 -20.54 -3.04
N PHE A 191 -2.24 -19.88 -2.65
CA PHE A 191 -3.59 -20.34 -2.97
C PHE A 191 -3.91 -20.17 -4.47
N PRO A 192 -4.60 -21.10 -5.15
CA PRO A 192 -4.90 -20.97 -6.58
C PRO A 192 -5.77 -19.75 -6.91
N THR A 193 -5.30 -18.88 -7.81
CA THR A 193 -5.95 -17.58 -8.10
C THR A 193 -7.33 -17.77 -8.74
N ALA A 194 -7.44 -18.64 -9.76
CA ALA A 194 -8.70 -18.92 -10.43
C ALA A 194 -9.78 -19.46 -9.47
N THR A 195 -9.38 -20.28 -8.50
CA THR A 195 -10.29 -20.80 -7.47
C THR A 195 -10.80 -19.68 -6.57
N LYS A 196 -9.91 -18.80 -6.08
CA LYS A 196 -10.31 -17.66 -5.24
C LYS A 196 -11.30 -16.75 -5.97
N TRP A 197 -10.96 -16.37 -7.21
CA TRP A 197 -11.81 -15.51 -8.03
C TRP A 197 -13.16 -16.17 -8.35
N GLY A 198 -13.18 -17.46 -8.66
CA GLY A 198 -14.41 -18.21 -8.90
C GLY A 198 -15.35 -18.21 -7.69
N PHE A 199 -14.81 -18.37 -6.47
CA PHE A 199 -15.60 -18.28 -5.24
C PHE A 199 -16.21 -16.89 -5.04
N VAL A 200 -15.41 -15.82 -5.17
CA VAL A 200 -15.92 -14.45 -4.99
C VAL A 200 -16.93 -14.08 -6.08
N ARG A 201 -16.68 -14.53 -7.32
CA ARG A 201 -17.62 -14.32 -8.43
C ARG A 201 -18.98 -14.98 -8.15
N GLY A 202 -18.97 -16.21 -7.62
CA GLY A 202 -20.19 -16.93 -7.24
C GLY A 202 -20.81 -16.49 -5.90
N ALA A 203 -20.10 -15.71 -5.08
CA ALA A 203 -20.59 -15.22 -3.80
C ALA A 203 -21.48 -13.98 -3.96
N GLY A 204 -22.52 -13.88 -3.12
CA GLY A 204 -23.50 -12.78 -3.09
C GLY A 204 -24.94 -13.26 -3.36
N PRO A 205 -25.97 -12.47 -3.00
CA PRO A 205 -27.36 -12.82 -3.29
C PRO A 205 -27.64 -12.85 -4.80
N GLU A 206 -28.55 -13.73 -5.22
CA GLU A 206 -29.08 -13.71 -6.59
C GLU A 206 -29.70 -12.32 -6.87
N GLY A 207 -29.15 -11.59 -7.85
CA GLY A 207 -29.56 -10.22 -8.16
C GLY A 207 -28.53 -9.13 -7.83
N GLY A 208 -27.38 -9.49 -7.23
CA GLY A 208 -26.24 -8.59 -7.08
C GLY A 208 -26.03 -8.07 -5.66
N GLY A 209 -24.78 -7.74 -5.35
CA GLY A 209 -24.32 -7.15 -4.10
C GLY A 209 -22.92 -6.58 -4.26
N GLU A 210 -22.56 -5.59 -3.46
CA GLU A 210 -21.25 -4.94 -3.52
C GLU A 210 -20.13 -5.95 -3.27
N LYS A 211 -19.06 -5.89 -4.07
CA LYS A 211 -17.85 -6.70 -3.91
C LYS A 211 -16.60 -5.83 -4.08
N TYR A 212 -15.49 -6.33 -3.56
CA TYR A 212 -14.22 -5.62 -3.54
C TYR A 212 -13.09 -6.45 -4.15
N VAL A 213 -12.14 -5.76 -4.75
CA VAL A 213 -10.82 -6.31 -5.11
C VAL A 213 -9.76 -5.49 -4.38
N ILE A 214 -8.88 -6.16 -3.65
CA ILE A 214 -7.79 -5.51 -2.96
C ILE A 214 -6.46 -6.04 -3.49
N CYS A 215 -5.64 -5.16 -4.04
CA CYS A 215 -4.23 -5.43 -4.31
C CYS A 215 -3.43 -5.14 -3.03
N ASN A 216 -2.96 -6.20 -2.37
CA ASN A 216 -2.09 -6.08 -1.21
C ASN A 216 -0.66 -5.75 -1.67
N ALA A 217 -0.25 -4.51 -1.44
CA ALA A 217 1.08 -3.97 -1.66
C ALA A 217 1.76 -3.57 -0.33
N ASP A 218 1.35 -4.19 0.79
CA ASP A 218 2.04 -4.12 2.07
C ASP A 218 3.16 -5.18 2.11
N GLU A 219 4.17 -5.00 1.25
CA GLU A 219 5.32 -5.90 1.08
C GLU A 219 6.25 -5.80 2.31
N SER A 220 5.81 -6.37 3.42
CA SER A 220 6.43 -6.19 4.75
C SER A 220 7.43 -7.29 5.13
N GLU A 221 7.54 -8.38 4.36
CA GLU A 221 8.50 -9.46 4.61
C GLU A 221 9.95 -8.96 4.40
N PRO A 222 10.84 -9.04 5.42
CA PRO A 222 12.22 -8.62 5.28
C PRO A 222 12.95 -9.28 4.10
N GLY A 223 13.66 -8.48 3.31
CA GLY A 223 14.34 -8.97 2.10
C GLY A 223 13.51 -8.94 0.83
N THR A 224 12.19 -8.72 0.91
CA THR A 224 11.32 -8.62 -0.26
C THR A 224 11.25 -7.17 -0.78
N PHE A 225 11.29 -7.02 -2.10
CA PHE A 225 11.16 -5.74 -2.82
C PHE A 225 10.65 -5.95 -4.27
N LYS A 226 10.09 -7.13 -4.56
CA LYS A 226 9.60 -7.49 -5.90
C LYS A 226 8.37 -6.67 -6.27
N ASP A 227 7.49 -6.42 -5.31
CA ASP A 227 6.24 -5.69 -5.54
C ASP A 227 6.59 -4.22 -5.75
N ARG A 228 7.50 -3.68 -4.94
CA ARG A 228 8.08 -2.35 -5.14
C ARG A 228 8.58 -2.10 -6.57
N GLU A 229 9.31 -3.06 -7.15
CA GLU A 229 9.81 -2.94 -8.54
C GLU A 229 8.66 -2.91 -9.56
N ILE A 230 7.60 -3.67 -9.34
CA ILE A 230 6.40 -3.67 -10.20
C ILE A 230 5.63 -2.37 -10.04
N LEU A 231 5.42 -1.90 -8.80
CA LEU A 231 4.69 -0.66 -8.50
C LEU A 231 5.40 0.57 -9.10
N ALA A 232 6.74 0.62 -9.00
CA ALA A 232 7.55 1.71 -9.54
C ALA A 232 7.62 1.71 -11.07
N GLY A 233 7.81 0.53 -11.68
CA GLY A 233 8.11 0.42 -13.11
C GLY A 233 6.90 0.16 -14.00
N LEU A 234 5.88 -0.51 -13.47
CA LEU A 234 4.72 -1.01 -14.22
C LEU A 234 3.38 -0.71 -13.53
N PRO A 235 3.14 0.53 -13.05
CA PRO A 235 1.89 0.86 -12.34
C PRO A 235 0.64 0.61 -13.21
N HIS A 236 0.76 0.71 -14.54
CA HIS A 236 -0.33 0.41 -15.47
C HIS A 236 -0.77 -1.05 -15.42
N LEU A 237 0.14 -2.00 -15.20
CA LEU A 237 -0.19 -3.41 -15.08
C LEU A 237 -0.81 -3.74 -13.72
N VAL A 238 -0.43 -3.02 -12.67
CA VAL A 238 -1.07 -3.15 -11.35
C VAL A 238 -2.54 -2.75 -11.46
N TRP A 239 -2.81 -1.57 -12.02
CA TRP A 239 -4.19 -1.13 -12.26
C TRP A 239 -4.94 -2.03 -13.21
N GLU A 240 -4.33 -2.46 -14.32
CA GLU A 240 -4.98 -3.40 -15.25
C GLU A 240 -5.36 -4.72 -14.58
N GLY A 241 -4.47 -5.28 -13.74
CA GLY A 241 -4.74 -6.48 -12.97
C GLY A 241 -5.92 -6.32 -12.01
N VAL A 242 -5.98 -5.19 -11.28
CA VAL A 242 -7.10 -4.85 -10.38
C VAL A 242 -8.41 -4.72 -11.17
N MET A 243 -8.39 -4.01 -12.29
CA MET A 243 -9.58 -3.80 -13.13
C MET A 243 -10.08 -5.09 -13.78
N ILE A 244 -9.17 -5.96 -14.25
CA ILE A 244 -9.53 -7.29 -14.80
C ILE A 244 -10.15 -8.15 -13.71
N ALA A 245 -9.53 -8.21 -12.52
CA ALA A 245 -10.08 -8.95 -11.39
C ALA A 245 -11.49 -8.46 -11.05
N ALA A 246 -11.67 -7.13 -10.97
CA ALA A 246 -12.95 -6.51 -10.65
C ALA A 246 -14.02 -6.83 -11.70
N ALA A 247 -13.68 -6.74 -12.99
CA ALA A 247 -14.58 -7.10 -14.08
C ALA A 247 -14.97 -8.59 -14.05
N VAL A 248 -14.04 -9.49 -13.71
CA VAL A 248 -14.32 -10.93 -13.62
C VAL A 248 -15.22 -11.26 -12.45
N VAL A 249 -14.98 -10.70 -11.26
CA VAL A 249 -15.76 -11.05 -10.06
C VAL A 249 -17.02 -10.21 -9.87
N GLY A 250 -17.16 -9.13 -10.64
CA GLY A 250 -18.25 -8.16 -10.53
C GLY A 250 -18.10 -7.23 -9.33
N ALA A 251 -16.89 -6.74 -9.06
CA ALA A 251 -16.60 -5.79 -7.99
C ALA A 251 -16.76 -4.34 -8.44
N GLN A 252 -17.25 -3.50 -7.53
CA GLN A 252 -17.50 -2.07 -7.77
C GLN A 252 -16.35 -1.20 -7.25
N ARG A 253 -15.41 -1.78 -6.49
CA ARG A 253 -14.25 -1.08 -5.96
C ARG A 253 -12.97 -1.90 -6.07
N GLY A 254 -11.93 -1.25 -6.59
CA GLY A 254 -10.56 -1.75 -6.65
C GLY A 254 -9.65 -0.91 -5.76
N ILE A 255 -9.02 -1.51 -4.76
CA ILE A 255 -8.18 -0.82 -3.78
C ILE A 255 -6.75 -1.33 -3.92
N VAL A 256 -5.77 -0.43 -4.05
CA VAL A 256 -4.37 -0.76 -3.82
C VAL A 256 -3.99 -0.37 -2.41
N TYR A 257 -3.78 -1.35 -1.54
CA TYR A 257 -3.36 -1.15 -0.15
C TYR A 257 -1.83 -1.17 -0.09
N ILE A 258 -1.19 -0.01 0.01
CA ILE A 258 0.26 0.15 -0.13
C ILE A 258 0.90 0.55 1.19
N ARG A 259 2.06 -0.03 1.51
CA ARG A 259 2.82 0.34 2.71
C ARG A 259 3.30 1.80 2.70
N HIS A 260 3.33 2.44 3.86
CA HIS A 260 3.71 3.85 3.99
C HIS A 260 5.15 4.16 3.58
N GLU A 261 6.06 3.18 3.60
CA GLU A 261 7.46 3.36 3.19
C GLU A 261 7.65 3.43 1.66
N TYR A 262 6.59 3.18 0.90
CA TYR A 262 6.59 3.11 -0.57
C TYR A 262 6.02 4.38 -1.21
N GLU A 263 6.35 5.56 -0.65
CA GLU A 263 5.90 6.85 -1.19
C GLU A 263 6.23 7.08 -2.69
N PRO A 264 7.45 6.77 -3.20
CA PRO A 264 7.72 6.90 -4.64
C PRO A 264 6.81 6.00 -5.49
N GLU A 265 6.55 4.78 -5.04
CA GLU A 265 5.71 3.81 -5.72
C GLU A 265 4.23 4.22 -5.67
N ARG A 266 3.79 4.78 -4.54
CA ARG A 266 2.45 5.39 -4.40
C ARG A 266 2.27 6.52 -5.40
N ALA A 267 3.25 7.42 -5.53
CA ALA A 267 3.21 8.50 -6.49
C ALA A 267 3.11 7.99 -7.94
N ALA A 268 3.83 6.92 -8.29
CA ALA A 268 3.74 6.28 -9.60
C ALA A 268 2.35 5.67 -9.87
N LEU A 269 1.74 5.01 -8.88
CA LEU A 269 0.37 4.50 -8.98
C LEU A 269 -0.66 5.62 -9.16
N GLU A 270 -0.57 6.68 -8.36
CA GLU A 270 -1.50 7.82 -8.44
C GLU A 270 -1.38 8.56 -9.77
N ALA A 271 -0.16 8.72 -10.30
CA ALA A 271 0.07 9.31 -11.61
C ALA A 271 -0.59 8.49 -12.73
N GLU A 272 -0.58 7.15 -12.63
CA GLU A 272 -1.24 6.27 -13.61
C GLU A 272 -2.75 6.17 -13.42
N ARG A 273 -3.27 6.46 -12.21
CA ARG A 273 -4.68 6.26 -11.86
C ARG A 273 -5.63 7.03 -12.78
N ALA A 274 -5.24 8.22 -13.25
CA ALA A 274 -6.05 9.01 -14.18
C ALA A 274 -6.28 8.27 -15.52
N ALA A 275 -5.26 7.59 -16.05
CA ALA A 275 -5.40 6.80 -17.27
C ALA A 275 -6.25 5.54 -17.05
N ALA A 276 -6.09 4.87 -15.88
CA ALA A 276 -6.93 3.75 -15.49
C ALA A 276 -8.41 4.16 -15.35
N SER A 277 -8.70 5.29 -14.68
CA SER A 277 -10.05 5.85 -14.57
C SER A 277 -10.64 6.25 -15.93
N ALA A 278 -9.83 6.77 -16.85
CA ALA A 278 -10.27 7.05 -18.21
C ALA A 278 -10.67 5.76 -18.95
N ALA A 279 -9.91 4.67 -18.79
CA ALA A 279 -10.26 3.36 -19.36
C ALA A 279 -11.55 2.77 -18.76
N ILE A 280 -11.78 2.95 -17.45
CA ILE A 280 -13.05 2.58 -16.79
C ILE A 280 -14.23 3.32 -17.42
N ALA A 281 -14.10 4.63 -17.61
CA ALA A 281 -15.14 5.46 -18.22
C ALA A 281 -15.38 5.11 -19.70
N GLU A 282 -14.30 4.88 -20.47
CA GLU A 282 -14.36 4.41 -21.86
C GLU A 282 -15.17 3.11 -21.99
N LEU A 283 -15.00 2.21 -21.02
CA LEU A 283 -15.61 0.88 -21.01
C LEU A 283 -16.97 0.82 -20.32
N GLY A 284 -17.44 1.92 -19.73
CA GLY A 284 -18.72 1.97 -19.01
C GLY A 284 -18.77 1.06 -17.78
N LEU A 285 -17.62 0.82 -17.12
CA LEU A 285 -17.55 0.00 -15.92
C LEU A 285 -18.01 0.78 -14.68
N ASP A 286 -18.85 0.16 -13.86
CA ASP A 286 -19.18 0.64 -12.51
C ASP A 286 -18.07 0.21 -11.53
N LEU A 287 -16.92 0.89 -11.61
CA LEU A 287 -15.73 0.58 -10.81
C LEU A 287 -15.05 1.87 -10.31
N GLU A 288 -14.88 1.99 -9.00
CA GLU A 288 -14.08 3.05 -8.36
C GLU A 288 -12.69 2.52 -7.98
N LEU A 289 -11.65 3.30 -8.26
CA LEU A 289 -10.26 2.96 -7.90
C LEU A 289 -9.77 3.84 -6.74
N GLU A 290 -9.13 3.22 -5.77
CA GLU A 290 -8.58 3.88 -4.58
C GLU A 290 -7.16 3.38 -4.29
N VAL A 291 -6.29 4.28 -3.82
CA VAL A 291 -5.04 3.91 -3.15
C VAL A 291 -5.21 4.18 -1.67
N PHE A 292 -4.99 3.15 -0.85
CA PHE A 292 -5.03 3.25 0.60
C PHE A 292 -3.61 3.06 1.15
N VAL A 293 -3.13 4.03 1.93
CA VAL A 293 -1.81 3.94 2.57
C VAL A 293 -1.95 3.22 3.91
N SER A 294 -1.29 2.06 4.02
CA SER A 294 -1.18 1.29 5.24
C SER A 294 -0.61 2.16 6.37
N PRO A 295 -1.25 2.21 7.54
CA PRO A 295 -0.72 2.88 8.73
C PRO A 295 0.44 2.08 9.39
N GLY A 296 0.99 1.09 8.70
CA GLY A 296 2.22 0.40 9.08
C GLY A 296 2.03 -0.71 10.11
N GLY A 297 3.08 -1.50 10.28
CA GLY A 297 3.12 -2.70 11.10
C GLY A 297 3.18 -3.96 10.23
N TYR A 298 4.12 -4.86 10.54
CA TYR A 298 4.36 -6.08 9.76
C TYR A 298 3.10 -6.93 9.52
N ILE A 299 2.20 -6.96 10.51
CA ILE A 299 0.95 -7.74 10.43
C ILE A 299 -0.03 -7.19 9.37
N MET A 300 0.17 -5.98 8.84
CA MET A 300 -0.71 -5.36 7.84
C MET A 300 -0.65 -6.05 6.48
N GLY A 301 0.37 -6.88 6.24
CA GLY A 301 0.40 -7.78 5.09
C GLY A 301 -0.54 -8.99 5.21
N GLU A 302 -1.06 -9.32 6.39
CA GLU A 302 -2.02 -10.42 6.57
C GLU A 302 -3.40 -10.03 6.03
N GLU A 303 -4.01 -10.93 5.26
CA GLU A 303 -5.23 -10.67 4.49
C GLU A 303 -6.36 -10.04 5.33
N THR A 304 -6.62 -10.54 6.53
CA THR A 304 -7.73 -10.06 7.37
C THR A 304 -7.36 -8.88 8.27
N ALA A 305 -6.10 -8.78 8.69
CA ALA A 305 -5.59 -7.62 9.40
C ALA A 305 -5.65 -6.35 8.52
N LEU A 306 -5.35 -6.50 7.24
CA LEU A 306 -5.51 -5.45 6.22
C LEU A 306 -6.98 -5.00 6.12
N LEU A 307 -7.94 -5.94 6.13
CA LEU A 307 -9.37 -5.60 6.11
C LEU A 307 -9.76 -4.80 7.36
N GLU A 308 -9.29 -5.18 8.54
CA GLU A 308 -9.56 -4.40 9.76
C GLU A 308 -9.01 -2.97 9.65
N ALA A 309 -7.83 -2.77 9.04
CA ALA A 309 -7.32 -1.43 8.77
C ALA A 309 -8.23 -0.65 7.81
N LEU A 310 -8.65 -1.25 6.69
CA LEU A 310 -9.61 -0.61 5.76
C LEU A 310 -10.98 -0.30 6.41
N GLU A 311 -11.32 -0.99 7.50
CA GLU A 311 -12.56 -0.77 8.27
C GLU A 311 -12.39 0.21 9.45
N ASP A 312 -11.27 0.94 9.52
CA ASP A 312 -10.94 1.86 10.61
C ASP A 312 -10.93 1.18 11.99
N ARG A 313 -10.31 0.00 12.05
CA ARG A 313 -10.12 -0.77 13.28
C ARG A 313 -8.64 -1.03 13.50
N ARG A 314 -8.33 -1.65 14.63
CA ARG A 314 -7.01 -2.21 14.91
C ARG A 314 -6.79 -3.38 13.97
N GLY A 315 -5.63 -3.42 13.32
CA GLY A 315 -5.29 -4.44 12.34
C GLY A 315 -4.95 -5.80 12.96
N GLU A 316 -5.93 -6.38 13.65
CA GLU A 316 -5.82 -7.68 14.30
C GLU A 316 -6.43 -8.75 13.39
N PRO A 317 -5.72 -9.86 13.08
CA PRO A 317 -6.27 -10.89 12.21
C PRO A 317 -7.62 -11.43 12.70
N ARG A 318 -8.56 -11.61 11.77
CA ARG A 318 -9.88 -12.18 12.06
C ARG A 318 -9.77 -13.69 12.30
N ASN A 319 -10.60 -14.19 13.19
CA ASN A 319 -10.85 -15.63 13.28
C ASN A 319 -11.52 -16.11 11.99
N LYS A 320 -10.96 -17.16 11.39
CA LYS A 320 -11.48 -17.83 10.19
C LYS A 320 -12.04 -19.19 10.59
N PRO A 321 -13.22 -19.64 10.09
CA PRO A 321 -14.16 -18.94 9.21
C PRO A 321 -15.01 -17.85 9.90
N PRO A 322 -15.68 -16.94 9.13
CA PRO A 322 -15.77 -16.91 7.66
C PRO A 322 -14.48 -16.40 6.99
N PHE A 323 -14.26 -16.84 5.74
CA PHE A 323 -13.11 -16.40 4.93
C PHE A 323 -13.47 -15.11 4.14
N PRO A 324 -12.49 -14.25 3.80
CA PRO A 324 -12.72 -12.99 3.09
C PRO A 324 -13.48 -13.10 1.76
N GLY A 325 -13.34 -14.24 1.07
CA GLY A 325 -14.07 -14.49 -0.18
C GLY A 325 -15.59 -14.60 0.00
N ILE A 326 -16.07 -14.77 1.24
CA ILE A 326 -17.49 -14.79 1.62
C ILE A 326 -17.82 -13.51 2.40
N GLU A 327 -17.08 -13.25 3.49
CA GLU A 327 -17.24 -12.07 4.35
C GLU A 327 -15.89 -11.38 4.55
N GLY A 328 -15.55 -10.50 3.61
CA GLY A 328 -14.32 -9.70 3.61
C GLY A 328 -14.59 -8.26 4.06
N LEU A 329 -14.21 -7.30 3.23
CA LEU A 329 -14.35 -5.88 3.51
C LEU A 329 -15.83 -5.51 3.69
N PHE A 330 -16.17 -4.90 4.83
CA PHE A 330 -17.54 -4.56 5.23
C PHE A 330 -18.51 -5.74 5.19
N GLY A 331 -18.00 -6.96 5.44
CA GLY A 331 -18.76 -8.20 5.37
C GLY A 331 -19.19 -8.58 3.95
N LYS A 332 -18.54 -8.04 2.92
CA LYS A 332 -18.82 -8.34 1.51
C LYS A 332 -17.77 -9.27 0.90
N PRO A 333 -18.12 -10.07 -0.11
CA PRO A 333 -17.16 -10.90 -0.83
C PRO A 333 -16.00 -10.05 -1.36
N THR A 334 -14.77 -10.44 -1.01
CA THR A 334 -13.57 -9.68 -1.32
C THR A 334 -12.48 -10.59 -1.89
N VAL A 335 -11.87 -10.16 -2.99
CA VAL A 335 -10.65 -10.76 -3.55
C VAL A 335 -9.42 -10.17 -2.90
#